data_AF-A0A7R9S846-F1
#
_entry.id   AF-A0A7R9S846-F1
#
_cell.length_a   1.000
_cell.length_b   1.000
_cell.length_c   1.000
_cell.angle_alpha   90.00
_cell.angle_beta   90.00
_cell.angle_gamma   90.00
#
_symmetry.space_group_name_H-M   'P 1'
#
loop_
_entity.id
_entity.type
_entity.pdbx_description
1 polymer ?
#
loop_
_entity_poly.entity_id
_entity_poly.type
_entity_poly.pdbx_seq_one_letter_code
_entity_poly.pdbx_strand_id
1 'polypeptide(L)'
;FLWARTIKRLAECLVQSGSTADATRSDRPRSARLNENITFVADDVRENPQASTRRRRTQLGISRRSLQRILVKDLKTFAYKALVLDRCWFQHD
;
A
#
# COMPACT_ATOMS: atom_id res chain seq x y z
N PHE A 1 -12.28 7.10 42.50
CA PHE A 1 -13.18 7.83 41.59
C PHE A 1 -12.61 7.85 40.17
N LEU A 2 -13.02 6.91 39.32
CA LEU A 2 -12.48 6.74 37.96
C LEU A 2 -12.88 7.87 36.99
N TRP A 3 -14.01 8.56 37.23
CA TRP A 3 -14.56 9.56 36.31
C TRP A 3 -13.74 10.86 36.24
N ALA A 4 -13.05 11.25 37.31
CA ALA A 4 -12.22 12.46 37.30
C ALA A 4 -11.04 12.37 36.31
N ARG A 5 -10.47 11.16 36.13
CA ARG A 5 -9.40 10.91 35.15
C ARG A 5 -9.92 11.03 33.72
N THR A 6 -11.11 10.50 33.46
CA THR A 6 -11.74 10.56 32.14
C THR A 6 -12.05 12.00 31.74
N ILE A 7 -12.58 12.80 32.65
CA ILE A 7 -12.89 14.22 32.41
C ILE A 7 -11.61 15.01 32.09
N LYS A 8 -10.51 14.78 32.84
CA LYS A 8 -9.22 15.42 32.55
C LYS A 8 -8.69 15.06 31.15
N ARG A 9 -8.72 13.78 30.79
CA ARG A 9 -8.28 13.30 29.46
C ARG A 9 -9.07 13.98 28.33
N LEU A 10 -10.39 14.11 28.49
CA LEU A 10 -11.25 14.75 27.49
C LEU A 10 -10.97 16.25 27.36
N ALA A 11 -10.73 16.94 28.48
CA ALA A 11 -10.35 18.36 28.47
C ALA A 11 -9.01 18.58 27.75
N GLU A 12 -8.02 17.72 28.01
CA GLU A 12 -6.72 17.76 27.34
C GLU A 12 -6.85 17.51 25.83
N CYS A 13 -7.65 16.52 25.41
CA CYS A 13 -7.94 16.26 24.00
C CYS A 13 -8.63 17.45 23.32
N LEU A 14 -9.54 18.13 24.02
CA LEU A 14 -10.22 19.32 23.50
C LEU A 14 -9.22 20.47 23.27
N VAL A 15 -8.30 20.70 24.21
CA VAL A 15 -7.27 21.75 24.08
C VAL A 15 -6.30 21.44 22.94
N GLN A 16 -5.92 20.18 22.75
CA GLN A 16 -4.96 19.80 21.71
C GLN A 16 -5.59 19.75 20.30
N SER A 17 -6.78 19.18 20.18
CA SER A 17 -7.36 18.77 18.90
C SER A 17 -8.65 19.50 18.54
N GLY A 18 -9.25 20.24 19.48
CA GLY A 18 -10.57 20.87 19.33
C GLY A 18 -11.74 19.88 19.31
N SER A 19 -11.49 18.59 19.57
CA SER A 19 -12.49 17.53 19.47
C SER A 19 -12.32 16.51 20.58
N THR A 20 -13.45 16.01 21.09
CA THR A 20 -13.52 14.89 22.04
C THR A 20 -13.71 13.54 21.36
N ALA A 21 -13.68 13.50 20.02
CA ALA A 21 -13.79 12.25 19.28
C ALA A 21 -12.58 11.36 19.58
N ASP A 22 -12.82 10.05 19.65
CA ASP A 22 -11.73 9.09 19.79
C ASP A 22 -10.79 9.20 18.59
N ALA A 23 -9.48 9.11 18.86
CA ALA A 23 -8.47 9.09 17.81
C ALA A 23 -8.70 7.89 16.88
N THR A 24 -8.45 8.11 15.58
CA THR A 24 -8.44 7.02 14.60
C THR A 24 -7.49 5.95 15.08
N ARG A 25 -8.02 4.74 15.34
CA ARG A 25 -7.21 3.61 15.79
C ARG A 25 -6.18 3.29 14.70
N SER A 26 -4.92 3.12 15.10
CA SER A 26 -3.88 2.65 14.18
C SER A 26 -4.25 1.24 13.70
N ASP A 27 -4.65 1.11 12.43
CA ASP A 27 -4.86 -0.19 11.80
C ASP A 27 -3.51 -0.92 11.61
N ARG A 28 -3.56 -2.24 11.40
CA ARG A 28 -2.38 -3.05 11.18
C ARG A 28 -1.60 -2.55 9.96
N PRO A 29 -0.30 -2.20 10.09
CA PRO A 29 0.47 -1.67 8.99
C PRO A 29 0.54 -2.69 7.84
N ARG A 30 0.21 -2.25 6.61
CA ARG A 30 0.32 -3.07 5.40
C ARG A 30 1.78 -3.17 4.96
N SER A 31 2.60 -3.97 5.64
CA SER A 31 4.05 -4.06 5.39
C SER A 31 4.42 -4.37 3.93
N ALA A 32 3.60 -5.15 3.24
CA ALA A 32 3.88 -5.60 1.88
C ALA A 32 3.43 -4.66 0.76
N ARG A 33 2.45 -3.77 1.01
CA ARG A 33 1.88 -2.86 0.01
C ARG A 33 2.13 -1.40 0.40
N LEU A 34 3.34 -1.13 0.86
CA LEU A 34 3.84 0.24 0.95
C LEU A 34 3.91 0.82 -0.46
N ASN A 35 3.64 2.12 -0.60
CA ASN A 35 3.65 2.79 -1.90
C ASN A 35 4.99 2.59 -2.62
N GLU A 36 6.10 2.59 -1.88
CA GLU A 36 7.45 2.32 -2.39
C GLU A 36 7.57 0.95 -3.07
N ASN A 37 7.00 -0.10 -2.48
CA ASN A 37 7.02 -1.44 -3.09
C ASN A 37 6.13 -1.50 -4.33
N ILE A 38 5.04 -0.74 -4.36
CA ILE A 38 4.13 -0.67 -5.52
C ILE A 38 4.84 0.03 -6.68
N THR A 39 5.46 1.18 -6.44
CA THR A 39 6.20 1.95 -7.46
C THR A 39 7.36 1.12 -8.00
N PHE A 40 8.17 0.51 -7.12
CA PHE A 40 9.32 -0.28 -7.54
C PHE A 40 8.92 -1.50 -8.39
N VAL A 41 7.82 -2.18 -8.04
CA VAL A 41 7.28 -3.27 -8.87
C VAL A 41 6.73 -2.74 -10.20
N ALA A 42 6.06 -1.57 -10.21
CA ALA A 42 5.52 -0.97 -11.43
C ALA A 42 6.62 -0.58 -12.42
N ASP A 43 7.72 0.00 -11.94
CA ASP A 43 8.88 0.35 -12.76
C ASP A 43 9.54 -0.90 -13.36
N ASP A 44 9.75 -1.94 -12.55
CA ASP A 44 10.24 -3.23 -13.05
C ASP A 44 9.26 -3.86 -14.07
N VAL A 45 7.94 -3.69 -13.91
CA VAL A 45 6.91 -4.13 -14.90
C VAL A 45 7.10 -3.45 -16.23
N ARG A 46 7.36 -2.15 -16.20
CA ARG A 46 7.58 -1.32 -17.38
C ARG A 46 8.90 -1.63 -18.08
N GLU A 47 9.99 -1.77 -17.33
CA GLU A 47 11.33 -2.00 -17.89
C GLU A 47 11.50 -3.42 -18.45
N ASN A 48 10.97 -4.43 -17.74
CA ASN A 48 11.21 -5.84 -18.06
C ASN A 48 9.91 -6.65 -18.16
N PRO A 49 8.97 -6.33 -19.07
CA PRO A 49 7.65 -6.95 -19.13
C PRO A 49 7.70 -8.50 -19.22
N GLN A 50 8.68 -9.04 -19.93
CA GLN A 50 8.83 -10.49 -20.14
C GLN A 50 9.42 -11.24 -18.93
N ALA A 51 9.84 -10.54 -17.88
CA ALA A 51 10.44 -11.18 -16.71
C ALA A 51 9.40 -11.98 -15.92
N SER A 52 9.67 -13.28 -15.74
CA SER A 52 8.83 -14.15 -14.93
C SER A 52 8.67 -13.64 -13.49
N THR A 53 7.52 -13.91 -12.88
CA THR A 53 7.24 -13.55 -11.47
C THR A 53 8.30 -14.10 -10.52
N ARG A 54 8.88 -15.28 -10.82
CA ARG A 54 9.96 -15.87 -10.01
C ARG A 54 11.22 -15.02 -10.07
N ARG A 55 11.63 -14.57 -11.27
CA ARG A 55 12.82 -13.73 -11.46
C ARG A 55 12.64 -12.38 -10.77
N ARG A 56 11.49 -11.72 -10.96
CA ARG A 56 11.14 -10.47 -10.27
C ARG A 56 11.20 -10.60 -8.76
N ARG A 57 10.63 -11.67 -8.21
CA ARG A 57 10.67 -11.95 -6.77
C ARG A 57 12.11 -11.95 -6.24
N THR A 58 13.02 -12.63 -6.95
CA THR A 58 14.43 -12.71 -6.55
C THR A 58 15.13 -11.37 -6.68
N GLN A 59 14.87 -10.60 -7.74
CA GLN A 59 15.48 -9.29 -7.97
C GLN A 59 15.01 -8.24 -6.97
N LEU A 60 13.71 -8.20 -6.67
CA LEU A 60 13.11 -7.19 -5.80
C LEU A 60 13.21 -7.55 -4.31
N GLY A 61 13.58 -8.79 -3.97
CA GLY A 61 13.66 -9.25 -2.56
C GLY A 61 12.29 -9.36 -1.86
N ILE A 62 11.19 -9.29 -2.60
CA ILE A 62 9.82 -9.27 -2.06
C ILE A 62 9.27 -10.70 -1.94
N SER A 63 8.42 -10.96 -0.94
CA SER A 63 7.74 -12.26 -0.84
C SER A 63 6.85 -12.54 -2.06
N ARG A 64 6.75 -13.81 -2.49
CA ARG A 64 5.89 -14.21 -3.63
C ARG A 64 4.45 -13.73 -3.46
N ARG A 65 3.90 -13.82 -2.25
CA ARG A 65 2.50 -13.47 -1.95
C ARG A 65 2.28 -11.96 -1.97
N SER A 66 3.29 -11.19 -1.58
CA SER A 66 3.28 -9.72 -1.68
C SER A 66 3.30 -9.29 -3.14
N LEU A 67 4.26 -9.81 -3.93
CA LEU A 67 4.37 -9.53 -5.35
C LEU A 67 3.08 -9.87 -6.11
N GLN A 68 2.49 -11.05 -5.86
CA GLN A 68 1.22 -11.44 -6.47
C GLN A 68 0.08 -10.47 -6.15
N ARG A 69 0.00 -9.98 -4.89
CA ARG A 69 -1.03 -9.02 -4.50
C ARG A 69 -0.85 -7.67 -5.18
N ILE A 70 0.39 -7.19 -5.29
CA ILE A 70 0.71 -5.94 -5.98
C ILE A 70 0.32 -6.04 -7.46
N LEU A 71 0.76 -7.10 -8.13
CA LEU A 71 0.43 -7.35 -9.54
C LEU A 71 -1.10 -7.42 -9.79
N VAL A 72 -1.86 -8.11 -8.94
CA VAL A 72 -3.30 -8.32 -9.16
C VAL A 72 -4.15 -7.14 -8.69
N LYS A 73 -3.85 -6.56 -7.53
CA LYS A 73 -4.75 -5.58 -6.88
C LYS A 73 -4.38 -4.14 -7.22
N ASP A 74 -3.09 -3.84 -7.28
CA ASP A 74 -2.61 -2.47 -7.42
C ASP A 74 -2.33 -2.19 -8.91
N LEU A 75 -1.61 -3.08 -9.60
CA LEU A 75 -1.26 -2.93 -11.02
C LEU A 75 -2.26 -3.59 -11.97
N LYS A 76 -3.22 -4.38 -11.47
CA LYS A 76 -4.25 -5.08 -12.28
C LYS A 76 -3.68 -5.81 -13.52
N THR A 77 -2.44 -6.29 -13.44
CA THR A 77 -1.77 -6.99 -14.54
C THR A 77 -2.32 -8.41 -14.63
N PHE A 78 -2.95 -8.73 -15.77
CA PHE A 78 -3.37 -10.09 -16.07
C PHE A 78 -2.17 -10.91 -16.55
N ALA A 79 -2.07 -12.17 -16.11
CA ALA A 79 -0.90 -13.04 -16.30
C ALA A 79 -0.42 -13.22 -17.77
N TYR A 80 -1.25 -12.89 -18.76
CA TYR A 80 -0.94 -12.99 -20.19
C TYR A 80 -0.78 -11.64 -20.91
N LYS A 81 -1.03 -10.51 -20.22
CA LYS A 81 -0.99 -9.14 -20.81
C LYS A 81 0.35 -8.42 -20.63
N ALA A 82 1.35 -9.09 -20.03
CA ALA A 82 2.70 -8.56 -19.94
C ALA A 82 3.34 -8.31 -21.33
N LEU A 83 2.72 -8.75 -22.43
CA LEU A 83 3.25 -8.61 -23.79
C LEU A 83 3.03 -7.25 -24.46
N VAL A 84 2.16 -6.37 -23.99
CA VAL A 84 1.92 -5.06 -24.66
C VAL A 84 1.53 -3.98 -23.66
N LEU A 85 2.49 -3.38 -22.96
CA LEU A 85 2.24 -2.22 -22.09
C LEU A 85 3.11 -1.01 -22.46
N ASP A 86 3.26 -0.75 -23.75
CA ASP A 86 3.85 0.51 -24.25
C ASP A 86 2.80 1.49 -24.80
N ARG A 87 1.50 1.13 -24.79
CA ARG A 87 0.45 1.96 -25.43
C ARG A 87 -0.85 2.19 -24.66
N CYS A 88 -1.11 1.50 -23.54
CA CYS A 88 -2.43 1.56 -22.86
C CYS A 88 -2.41 2.04 -21.41
N TRP A 89 -1.27 2.48 -20.86
CA TRP A 89 -1.17 2.92 -19.45
C TRP A 89 -1.24 4.44 -19.26
N PHE A 90 -1.60 5.20 -20.30
CA PHE A 90 -1.74 6.66 -20.23
C PHE A 90 -3.15 7.09 -20.68
N GLN A 91 -4.18 6.66 -19.97
CA GLN A 91 -5.52 7.25 -20.13
C GLN A 91 -6.30 7.17 -18.81
N HIS A 92 -5.81 7.88 -17.80
CA HIS A 92 -6.67 8.49 -16.77
C HIS A 92 -5.86 9.53 -15.99
N ASP A 93 -5.71 10.69 -16.59
CA ASP A 93 -5.69 11.99 -15.90
C ASP A 93 -6.70 12.88 -16.64
#